data_AF-A0A3M0WWB6-F1
#
_entry.id   AF-A0A3M0WWB6-F1
#
_cell.length_a   1.000
_cell.length_b   1.000
_cell.length_c   1.000
_cell.angle_alpha   90.00
_cell.angle_beta   90.00
_cell.angle_gamma   90.00
#
_symmetry.space_group_name_H-M   'P 1'
#
loop_
_entity.id
_entity.type
_entity.pdbx_description
1 polymer ?
#
loop_
_entity_poly.entity_id
_entity_poly.type
_entity_poly.pdbx_seq_one_letter_code
_entity_poly.pdbx_strand_id
1 'polypeptide(L)'
;MEITLPSGNKVELKENITARDHLELKHFITRRLKLRTEQDGYTKSGKPQFNTAPEINGEDIAELEILTVKKYLVSFNGDKQNPYEKMMDTINGQEYEMIKEKIDELHSLQEKK
;
A
#
# COMPACT_ATOMS: atom_id res chain seq x y z
N MET A 1 10.64 -11.44 -9.02
CA MET A 1 9.99 -12.60 -8.38
C MET A 1 8.72 -12.96 -9.15
N GLU A 2 8.60 -14.21 -9.60
CA GLU A 2 7.41 -14.72 -10.30
C GLU A 2 6.51 -15.49 -9.32
N ILE A 3 5.21 -15.24 -9.37
CA ILE A 3 4.18 -15.91 -8.59
C ILE A 3 3.20 -16.52 -9.58
N THR A 4 2.77 -17.76 -9.34
CA THR A 4 1.63 -18.37 -10.05
C THR A 4 0.45 -18.41 -9.10
N LEU A 5 -0.65 -17.80 -9.51
CA LEU A 5 -1.90 -17.75 -8.76
C LEU A 5 -2.70 -19.06 -8.92
N PRO A 6 -3.65 -19.37 -8.02
CA PRO A 6 -4.51 -20.55 -8.13
C PRO A 6 -5.26 -20.67 -9.46
N SER A 7 -5.63 -19.55 -10.08
CA SER A 7 -6.22 -19.51 -11.43
C SER A 7 -5.26 -19.89 -12.57
N GLY A 8 -3.97 -20.10 -12.27
CA GLY A 8 -2.91 -20.33 -13.25
C GLY A 8 -2.32 -19.04 -13.84
N ASN A 9 -2.86 -17.88 -13.46
CA ASN A 9 -2.33 -16.58 -13.85
C ASN A 9 -0.95 -16.35 -13.23
N LYS A 10 -0.06 -15.70 -13.98
CA LYS A 10 1.30 -15.39 -13.55
C LYS A 10 1.46 -13.91 -13.25
N VAL A 11 2.04 -13.60 -12.10
CA VAL A 11 2.32 -12.24 -11.65
C VAL A 11 3.83 -12.11 -11.46
N GLU A 12 4.43 -11.12 -12.10
CA GLU A 12 5.83 -10.78 -11.90
C GLU A 12 5.91 -9.52 -11.04
N LEU A 13 6.52 -9.64 -9.86
CA LEU A 13 6.80 -8.53 -8.96
C LEU A 13 8.30 -8.22 -8.96
N LYS A 14 8.65 -6.92 -8.88
CA LYS A 14 10.03 -6.52 -8.61
C LYS A 14 10.35 -6.80 -7.14
N GLU A 15 11.58 -7.24 -6.87
CA GLU A 15 12.03 -7.52 -5.50
C GLU A 15 12.26 -6.25 -4.68
N ASN A 16 12.60 -5.14 -5.36
CA ASN A 16 12.84 -3.85 -4.74
C ASN A 16 12.20 -2.74 -5.55
N ILE A 17 11.55 -1.81 -4.85
CA ILE A 17 11.10 -0.54 -5.43
C ILE A 17 12.28 0.44 -5.48
N THR A 18 12.24 1.37 -6.43
CA THR A 18 13.29 2.38 -6.52
C THR A 18 13.16 3.42 -5.42
N ALA A 19 14.23 4.16 -5.12
CA ALA A 19 14.16 5.32 -4.22
C ALA A 19 13.11 6.34 -4.67
N ARG A 20 12.91 6.49 -5.99
CA ARG A 20 11.87 7.33 -6.57
C ARG A 20 10.47 6.82 -6.21
N ASP A 21 10.21 5.53 -6.38
CA ASP A 21 8.92 4.93 -6.03
C ASP A 21 8.63 5.09 -4.52
N HIS A 22 9.63 4.88 -3.67
CA HIS A 22 9.49 5.09 -2.24
C HIS A 22 9.16 6.55 -1.89
N LEU A 23 9.80 7.51 -2.55
CA LEU A 23 9.48 8.93 -2.36
C LEU A 23 8.06 9.26 -2.81
N GLU A 24 7.60 8.68 -3.92
CA GLU A 24 6.24 8.88 -4.41
C GLU A 24 5.19 8.33 -3.43
N LEU A 25 5.38 7.12 -2.88
CA LEU A 25 4.50 6.54 -1.85
C LEU A 25 4.50 7.39 -0.56
N LYS A 26 5.66 7.85 -0.11
CA LYS A 26 5.77 8.73 1.07
C LYS A 26 5.11 10.09 0.83
N HIS A 27 5.27 10.66 -0.36
CA HIS A 27 4.63 11.91 -0.74
C HIS A 27 3.11 11.78 -0.84
N PHE A 28 2.60 10.62 -1.28
CA PHE A 28 1.18 10.32 -1.26
C PHE A 28 0.62 10.43 0.15
N ILE A 29 1.22 9.70 1.11
CA ILE A 29 0.80 9.71 2.52
C ILE A 29 0.85 11.13 3.08
N THR A 30 2.01 11.80 2.98
CA THR A 30 2.22 13.12 3.59
C THR A 30 1.31 14.21 3.04
N ARG A 31 0.84 14.10 1.78
CA ARG A 31 -0.13 15.04 1.19
C ARG A 31 -1.57 14.82 1.65
N ARG A 32 -1.93 13.58 1.99
CA ARG A 32 -3.30 13.20 2.39
C ARG A 32 -3.48 13.13 3.90
N LEU A 33 -2.38 13.02 4.65
CA LEU A 33 -2.36 13.06 6.10
C LEU A 33 -2.98 14.35 6.61
N LYS A 34 -4.07 14.23 7.38
CA LYS A 34 -4.67 15.35 8.10
C LYS A 34 -4.32 15.22 9.58
N LEU A 35 -4.26 16.37 10.26
CA LEU A 35 -4.14 16.39 11.71
C LEU A 35 -5.54 16.52 12.28
N ARG A 36 -5.99 15.48 12.98
CA ARG A 36 -7.23 15.52 13.74
C ARG A 36 -6.90 15.86 15.18
N THR A 37 -7.57 16.89 15.70
CA THR A 37 -7.44 17.26 17.11
C THR A 37 -8.65 16.73 17.85
N GLU A 38 -8.41 15.85 18.82
CA GLU A 38 -9.44 15.24 19.64
C GLU A 38 -9.29 15.71 21.08
N GLN A 39 -10.41 15.98 21.76
CA GLN A 39 -10.39 16.28 23.17
C GLN A 39 -10.20 14.98 23.95
N ASP A 40 -8.99 14.77 24.47
CA ASP A 40 -8.61 13.61 25.28
C ASP A 40 -8.74 13.94 26.78
N GLY A 41 -9.94 14.36 27.18
CA GLY A 41 -10.29 14.64 28.57
C GLY A 41 -9.94 16.05 29.08
N TYR A 42 -9.55 16.13 30.36
CA TYR A 42 -9.25 17.37 31.06
C TYR A 42 -7.96 17.27 31.86
N THR A 43 -7.16 18.32 31.84
CA THR A 43 -5.96 18.49 32.66
C THR A 43 -6.31 18.55 34.15
N LYS A 44 -5.32 18.34 35.04
CA LYS A 44 -5.48 18.45 36.51
C LYS A 44 -6.01 19.82 36.98
N SER A 45 -5.87 20.86 36.17
CA SER A 45 -6.40 22.21 36.42
C SER A 45 -7.81 22.44 35.84
N GLY A 46 -8.46 21.39 35.32
CA GLY A 46 -9.83 21.44 34.79
C GLY A 46 -9.95 22.00 33.37
N LYS A 47 -8.84 22.26 32.68
CA LYS A 47 -8.88 22.71 31.27
C LYS A 47 -8.99 21.52 30.32
N PRO A 48 -9.75 21.63 29.20
CA PRO A 48 -9.78 20.60 28.16
C PRO A 48 -8.37 20.25 27.69
N GLN A 49 -8.06 18.97 27.62
CA GLN A 49 -6.83 18.46 27.03
C GLN A 49 -7.11 18.07 25.58
N PHE A 50 -6.29 18.55 24.65
CA PHE A 50 -6.41 18.23 23.24
C PHE A 50 -5.17 17.46 22.80
N ASN A 51 -5.39 16.33 22.13
CA ASN A 51 -4.33 15.58 21.46
C ASN A 51 -4.50 15.75 19.95
N THR A 52 -3.38 15.97 19.26
CA THR A 52 -3.34 16.02 17.80
C THR A 52 -2.77 14.70 17.31
N ALA A 53 -3.57 13.94 16.57
CA ALA A 53 -3.15 12.68 15.96
C ALA A 53 -3.17 12.82 14.43
N PRO A 54 -2.23 12.16 13.72
CA PRO A 54 -2.34 12.00 12.29
C PRO A 54 -3.53 11.07 11.95
N GLU A 55 -4.36 11.50 11.01
CA GLU A 55 -5.49 10.74 10.48
C GLU A 55 -5.38 10.68 8.95
N ILE A 56 -5.63 9.51 8.38
CA ILE A 56 -5.76 9.29 6.94
C ILE A 56 -7.11 8.64 6.68
N ASN A 57 -7.81 9.12 5.66
CA ASN A 57 -9.14 8.61 5.34
C ASN A 57 -9.05 7.20 4.75
N GLY A 58 -10.07 6.36 4.94
CA GLY A 58 -10.10 5.00 4.41
C GLY A 58 -9.95 4.93 2.89
N GLU A 59 -10.51 5.89 2.16
CA GLU A 59 -10.35 6.00 0.69
C GLU A 59 -8.88 6.23 0.29
N ASP A 60 -8.17 7.08 1.03
CA ASP A 60 -6.74 7.34 0.77
C ASP A 60 -5.88 6.10 1.11
N ILE A 61 -6.27 5.29 2.10
CA ILE A 61 -5.62 4.01 2.40
C ILE A 61 -5.78 3.05 1.21
N ALA A 62 -7.00 2.91 0.67
CA ALA A 62 -7.25 2.05 -0.48
C ALA A 62 -6.47 2.51 -1.73
N GLU A 63 -6.41 3.82 -1.99
CA GLU A 63 -5.58 4.38 -3.06
C GLU A 63 -4.08 4.08 -2.87
N LEU A 64 -3.58 4.18 -1.64
CA LEU A 64 -2.18 3.85 -1.32
C LEU A 64 -1.89 2.37 -1.56
N GLU A 65 -2.80 1.47 -1.18
CA GLU A 65 -2.66 0.03 -1.46
C GLU A 65 -2.56 -0.23 -2.97
N ILE A 66 -3.49 0.34 -3.75
CA ILE A 66 -3.50 0.23 -5.21
C ILE A 66 -2.17 0.74 -5.80
N LEU A 67 -1.72 1.92 -5.35
CA LEU A 67 -0.49 2.51 -5.82
C LEU A 67 0.71 1.61 -5.48
N THR A 68 0.74 1.05 -4.28
CA THR A 68 1.80 0.13 -3.83
C THR A 68 1.86 -1.10 -4.72
N VAL A 69 0.72 -1.75 -4.99
CA VAL A 69 0.69 -2.90 -5.91
C VAL A 69 1.18 -2.52 -7.30
N LYS A 70 0.72 -1.38 -7.86
CA LYS A 70 1.22 -0.87 -9.15
C LYS A 70 2.73 -0.64 -9.15
N LYS A 71 3.31 -0.20 -8.03
CA LYS A 71 4.75 0.02 -7.91
C LYS A 71 5.55 -1.26 -7.87
N TYR A 72 5.01 -2.36 -7.34
CA TYR A 72 5.71 -3.65 -7.30
C TYR A 72 5.50 -4.46 -8.58
N LEU A 73 4.34 -4.34 -9.22
CA LEU A 73 3.97 -5.12 -10.39
C LEU A 73 4.82 -4.75 -11.62
N VAL A 74 5.40 -5.78 -12.24
CA VAL A 74 6.23 -5.68 -13.46
C VAL A 74 5.45 -6.19 -14.66
N SER A 75 4.85 -7.37 -14.53
CA SER A 75 4.06 -7.98 -15.60
C SER A 75 2.95 -8.88 -15.05
N PHE A 76 1.90 -9.06 -15.86
CA PHE A 76 0.82 -10.00 -15.61
C PHE A 76 0.64 -10.88 -16.85
N ASN A 77 0.78 -12.20 -16.70
CA ASN A 77 0.82 -13.16 -17.81
C ASN A 77 1.82 -12.79 -18.93
N GLY A 78 2.95 -12.17 -18.55
CA GLY A 78 3.97 -11.70 -19.49
C GLY A 78 3.68 -10.35 -20.15
N ASP A 79 2.50 -9.75 -19.91
CA ASP A 79 2.16 -8.41 -20.40
C ASP A 79 2.72 -7.32 -19.47
N LYS A 80 3.36 -6.31 -20.07
CA LYS A 80 4.00 -5.17 -19.37
C LYS A 80 3.34 -3.81 -19.65
N GLN A 81 2.38 -3.72 -20.56
CA GLN A 81 1.79 -2.43 -20.94
C GLN A 81 0.81 -1.91 -19.89
N ASN A 82 -0.07 -2.78 -19.38
CA ASN A 82 -1.06 -2.42 -18.34
C ASN A 82 -1.29 -3.62 -17.40
N PRO A 83 -0.24 -4.06 -16.68
CA PRO A 83 -0.31 -5.32 -15.94
C PRO A 83 -1.33 -5.25 -14.80
N TYR A 84 -1.52 -4.08 -14.17
CA TYR A 84 -2.44 -3.93 -13.06
C TYR A 84 -3.89 -4.01 -13.50
N GLU A 85 -4.25 -3.26 -14.53
CA GLU A 85 -5.62 -3.23 -15.04
C GLU A 85 -6.03 -4.61 -15.54
N LYS A 86 -5.16 -5.29 -16.30
CA LYS A 86 -5.39 -6.67 -16.75
C LYS A 86 -5.53 -7.66 -15.60
N MET A 87 -4.70 -7.49 -14.57
CA MET A 87 -4.77 -8.32 -13.37
C MET A 87 -6.13 -8.14 -12.69
N MET A 88 -6.56 -6.90 -12.43
CA MET A 88 -7.84 -6.61 -11.76
C MET A 88 -9.07 -7.09 -12.53
N ASP A 89 -9.00 -7.14 -13.87
CA ASP A 89 -10.07 -7.67 -14.71
C ASP A 89 -10.14 -9.22 -14.69
N THR A 90 -9.07 -9.88 -14.25
CA THR A 90 -8.91 -11.35 -14.37
C THR A 90 -8.96 -12.08 -13.04
N ILE A 91 -8.34 -11.52 -12.00
CA ILE A 91 -8.16 -12.20 -10.72
C ILE A 91 -9.31 -11.88 -9.76
N ASN A 92 -9.55 -12.79 -8.82
CA ASN A 92 -10.52 -12.53 -7.75
C ASN A 92 -9.88 -11.81 -6.54
N GLY A 93 -10.71 -11.41 -5.57
CA GLY A 93 -10.23 -10.73 -4.37
C GLY A 93 -9.26 -11.54 -3.50
N GLN A 94 -9.39 -12.87 -3.45
CA GLN A 94 -8.46 -13.71 -2.69
C GLN A 94 -7.07 -13.72 -3.33
N GLU A 95 -7.01 -13.81 -4.66
CA GLU A 95 -5.77 -13.74 -5.40
C GLU A 95 -5.10 -12.37 -5.28
N TYR A 96 -5.91 -11.30 -5.22
CA TYR A 96 -5.40 -9.96 -4.97
C TYR A 96 -4.74 -9.84 -3.60
N GLU A 97 -5.38 -10.38 -2.55
CA GLU A 97 -4.79 -10.40 -1.21
C GLU A 97 -3.51 -11.24 -1.14
N MET A 98 -3.42 -12.37 -1.86
CA MET A 98 -2.17 -13.13 -1.95
C MET A 98 -1.01 -12.30 -2.55
N ILE A 99 -1.30 -11.44 -3.52
CA ILE A 99 -0.29 -10.55 -4.10
C ILE A 99 0.14 -9.51 -3.07
N LYS A 100 -0.80 -8.94 -2.30
CA LYS A 100 -0.50 -8.00 -1.21
C LYS A 100 0.38 -8.63 -0.15
N GLU A 101 0.03 -9.81 0.35
CA GLU A 101 0.85 -10.57 1.31
C GLU A 101 2.27 -10.77 0.79
N LYS A 102 2.42 -11.08 -0.51
CA LYS A 102 3.74 -11.27 -1.10
C LYS A 102 4.54 -9.97 -1.22
N ILE A 103 3.87 -8.84 -1.45
CA ILE A 103 4.52 -7.51 -1.42
C ILE A 103 4.98 -7.19 0.01
N ASP A 104 4.17 -7.49 1.02
CA ASP A 104 4.51 -7.27 2.42
C ASP A 104 5.70 -8.12 2.87
N GLU A 105 5.79 -9.36 2.41
CA GLU A 105 6.97 -10.22 2.59
C GLU A 105 8.22 -9.59 1.97
N LEU A 106 8.12 -9.09 0.73
CA LEU A 106 9.24 -8.42 0.06
C LEU A 106 9.69 -7.18 0.84
N HIS A 107 8.75 -6.39 1.36
CA HIS A 107 9.05 -5.21 2.16
C HIS A 107 9.76 -5.59 3.46
N SER A 108 9.23 -6.58 4.18
CA SER A 108 9.82 -7.08 5.44
C SER A 108 11.24 -7.62 5.25
N LEU A 109 11.56 -8.20 4.09
CA LEU A 109 12.90 -8.68 3.76
C LEU A 109 13.89 -7.54 3.50
N GLN A 110 13.42 -6.37 3.09
CA GLN A 110 14.26 -5.19 2.88
C GLN A 110 14.66 -4.53 4.20
N GLU A 111 13.74 -4.46 5.17
CA GLU A 111 14.03 -3.85 6.50
C GLU A 111 15.08 -4.63 7.31
N LYS A 112 15.32 -5.90 6.97
CA LYS A 112 16.27 -6.78 7.68
C LYS A 112 17.68 -6.80 7.08
N LYS A 113 17.95 -6.05 6.00
CA LYS A 113 19.27 -5.94 5.35
C LYS A 113 19.98 -4.65 5.72
#